data_AF-A0A964T7A7-F1
#
_entry.id   AF-A0A964T7A7-F1
#
_cell.length_a   1.000
_cell.length_b   1.000
_cell.length_c   1.000
_cell.angle_alpha   90.00
_cell.angle_beta   90.00
_cell.angle_gamma   90.00
#
_symmetry.space_group_name_H-M   'P 1'
#
loop_
_entity.id
_entity.type
_entity.pdbx_description
1 polymer ?
#
loop_
_entity_poly.entity_id
_entity_poly.type
_entity_poly.pdbx_seq_one_letter_code
_entity_poly.pdbx_strand_id
1 'polypeptide(L)'
;MSTRFRIAMLIYGMVNAVLFGAGVIAVLSVPAWAEAWKYLIPAVIVASLVLAAPIAWVMAPWLRARYWRPRAEEETAGAGSYAG
;
A
#
# COMPACT_ATOMS: atom_id res chain seq x y z
N MET A 1 4.13 9.39 -15.88
CA MET A 1 3.68 8.46 -14.81
C MET A 1 4.49 8.74 -13.55
N SER A 2 3.90 9.37 -12.54
CA SER A 2 4.65 9.79 -11.34
C SER A 2 4.98 8.58 -10.47
N THR A 3 6.24 8.42 -10.02
CA THR A 3 6.74 7.27 -9.25
C THR A 3 5.85 6.92 -8.04
N ARG A 4 5.19 7.92 -7.45
CA ARG A 4 4.18 7.78 -6.40
C ARG A 4 3.04 6.82 -6.75
N PHE A 5 2.58 6.85 -8.00
CA PHE A 5 1.47 6.02 -8.47
C PHE A 5 1.90 4.56 -8.61
N ARG A 6 3.14 4.29 -9.07
CA ARG A 6 3.68 2.93 -9.15
C ARG A 6 3.80 2.29 -7.76
N ILE A 7 4.29 3.05 -6.78
CA ILE A 7 4.42 2.59 -5.40
C ILE A 7 3.04 2.31 -4.80
N ALA A 8 2.09 3.23 -4.96
CA ALA A 8 0.72 3.05 -4.46
C ALA A 8 0.04 1.82 -5.10
N MET A 9 0.23 1.60 -6.41
CA MET A 9 -0.33 0.45 -7.12
C MET A 9 0.24 -0.89 -6.63
N LEU A 10 1.55 -0.93 -6.37
CA LEU A 10 2.21 -2.13 -5.80
C LEU A 10 1.68 -2.43 -4.38
N ILE A 11 1.59 -1.41 -3.53
CA ILE A 11 1.09 -1.57 -2.16
C ILE A 11 -0.39 -1.97 -2.16
N TYR A 12 -1.20 -1.37 -3.04
CA TYR A 12 -2.61 -1.71 -3.19
C TYR A 12 -2.80 -3.20 -3.49
N GLY A 13 -2.03 -3.77 -4.43
CA GLY A 13 -2.11 -5.19 -4.76
C GLY A 13 -1.81 -6.09 -3.56
N MET A 14 -0.76 -5.75 -2.79
CA MET A 14 -0.38 -6.50 -1.59
C MET A 14 -1.43 -6.41 -0.49
N VAL A 15 -1.94 -5.20 -0.20
CA VAL A 15 -2.97 -4.96 0.82
C VAL A 15 -4.26 -5.67 0.45
N ASN A 16 -4.70 -5.56 -0.81
CA ASN A 16 -5.91 -6.22 -1.28
C ASN A 16 -5.81 -7.75 -1.16
N ALA A 17 -4.66 -8.33 -1.50
CA ALA A 17 -4.43 -9.78 -1.37
C ALA A 17 -4.45 -10.25 0.10
N VAL A 18 -3.83 -9.49 1.01
CA VAL A 18 -3.83 -9.82 2.45
C VAL A 18 -5.23 -9.70 3.05
N LEU A 19 -5.96 -8.62 2.74
CA LEU A 19 -7.34 -8.43 3.21
C LEU A 19 -8.27 -9.53 2.70
N PHE A 20 -8.15 -9.88 1.41
CA PHE A 20 -8.94 -10.95 0.81
C PHE A 20 -8.65 -12.29 1.48
N GLY A 21 -7.37 -12.66 1.60
CA GLY A 21 -6.98 -13.92 2.24
C GLY A 21 -7.45 -14.01 3.69
N ALA A 22 -7.21 -12.97 4.49
CA ALA A 22 -7.66 -12.92 5.87
C ALA A 22 -9.18 -12.98 6.00
N GLY A 23 -9.92 -12.25 5.14
CA GLY A 23 -11.37 -12.25 5.12
C GLY A 23 -11.97 -13.61 4.74
N VAL A 24 -11.40 -14.28 3.73
CA VAL A 24 -11.83 -15.62 3.33
C VAL A 24 -11.55 -16.63 4.44
N ILE A 25 -10.36 -16.59 5.05
CA ILE A 25 -10.02 -17.45 6.21
C ILE A 25 -11.03 -17.23 7.33
N ALA A 26 -11.36 -15.98 7.67
CA ALA A 26 -12.34 -15.67 8.71
C ALA A 26 -13.74 -16.22 8.39
N VAL A 27 -14.20 -16.10 7.14
CA VAL A 27 -15.51 -16.62 6.70
C VAL A 27 -15.56 -18.15 6.73
N LEU A 28 -14.49 -18.81 6.28
CA LEU A 28 -14.42 -20.26 6.21
C LEU A 28 -14.14 -20.92 7.57
N SER A 29 -13.53 -20.17 8.50
CA SER A 29 -13.27 -20.66 9.86
C SER A 29 -14.56 -20.86 10.67
N VAL A 30 -15.70 -20.31 10.24
CA VAL A 30 -17.00 -20.43 10.91
C VAL A 30 -17.91 -21.35 10.09
N PRO A 31 -18.01 -22.66 10.44
CA PRO A 31 -18.82 -23.62 9.68
C PRO A 31 -20.33 -23.32 9.76
N ALA A 32 -20.78 -22.58 10.77
CA ALA A 32 -22.18 -22.15 10.91
C ALA A 32 -22.66 -21.22 9.77
N TRP A 33 -21.75 -20.69 8.94
CA TRP A 33 -22.06 -19.79 7.83
C TRP A 33 -22.06 -20.49 6.46
N ALA A 34 -22.05 -21.83 6.43
CA ALA A 34 -21.95 -22.62 5.20
C ALA A 34 -22.95 -22.19 4.11
N GLU A 35 -24.20 -21.94 4.48
CA GLU A 35 -25.24 -21.49 3.53
C GLU A 35 -25.01 -20.04 3.06
N ALA A 36 -24.40 -19.20 3.90
CA ALA A 36 -24.12 -17.80 3.63
C ALA A 36 -22.79 -17.60 2.86
N TRP A 37 -21.91 -18.60 2.75
CA TRP A 37 -20.64 -18.49 2.03
C TRP A 37 -20.80 -18.01 0.59
N LYS A 38 -21.91 -18.39 -0.08
CA LYS A 38 -22.24 -17.93 -1.44
C LYS A 38 -22.38 -16.41 -1.56
N TYR A 39 -22.70 -15.72 -0.46
CA TYR A 39 -22.82 -14.26 -0.39
C TYR A 39 -21.63 -13.62 0.32
N LEU A 40 -21.12 -14.27 1.37
CA LEU A 40 -20.00 -13.77 2.17
C LEU A 40 -18.70 -13.70 1.38
N ILE A 41 -18.39 -14.69 0.53
CA ILE A 41 -17.16 -14.68 -0.27
C ILE A 41 -17.15 -13.50 -1.26
N PRO A 42 -18.20 -13.28 -2.09
CA PRO A 42 -18.29 -12.08 -2.91
C PRO A 42 -18.24 -10.78 -2.10
N ALA A 43 -18.91 -10.74 -0.94
CA ALA A 43 -18.89 -9.57 -0.06
C ALA A 43 -17.47 -9.27 0.45
N VAL A 44 -16.69 -10.30 0.83
CA VAL A 44 -15.28 -10.15 1.22
C VAL A 44 -14.46 -9.60 0.07
N ILE A 45 -14.65 -10.06 -1.17
CA ILE A 45 -13.94 -9.53 -2.33
C ILE A 45 -14.21 -8.04 -2.50
N VAL A 46 -15.48 -7.63 -2.49
CA VAL A 46 -15.88 -6.22 -2.63
C VAL A 46 -15.33 -5.39 -1.47
N ALA A 47 -15.46 -5.88 -0.24
CA ALA A 47 -14.93 -5.21 0.94
C ALA A 47 -13.41 -5.05 0.86
N SER A 48 -12.67 -6.07 0.40
CA SER A 48 -11.21 -6.03 0.25
C SER A 48 -10.79 -4.95 -0.73
N LEU A 49 -11.45 -4.88 -1.89
CA LEU A 49 -11.17 -3.87 -2.93
C LEU A 49 -11.46 -2.44 -2.42
N VAL A 50 -12.60 -2.27 -1.74
CA VAL A 50 -13.01 -0.96 -1.21
C VAL A 50 -12.13 -0.52 -0.06
N LEU A 51 -11.72 -1.43 0.83
CA LEU A 51 -10.85 -1.13 1.98
C LEU A 51 -9.38 -0.97 1.58
N ALA A 52 -8.91 -1.67 0.54
CA ALA A 52 -7.52 -1.57 0.08
C ALA A 52 -7.17 -0.17 -0.42
N ALA A 53 -8.11 0.54 -1.06
CA ALA A 53 -7.89 1.89 -1.58
C ALA A 53 -7.59 2.94 -0.47
N PRO A 54 -8.42 3.12 0.57
CA PRO A 54 -8.12 4.05 1.66
C PRO A 54 -6.90 3.60 2.48
N ILE A 55 -6.69 2.30 2.69
CA ILE A 55 -5.50 1.80 3.39
C ILE A 55 -4.22 2.14 2.62
N ALA A 56 -4.19 1.93 1.31
CA ALA A 56 -3.06 2.30 0.46
C ALA A 56 -2.84 3.82 0.44
N TRP A 57 -3.91 4.61 0.48
CA TRP A 57 -3.83 6.07 0.49
C TRP A 57 -3.28 6.61 1.81
N VAL A 58 -3.66 6.03 2.95
CA VAL A 58 -3.12 6.38 4.29
C VAL A 58 -1.66 5.95 4.45
N MET A 59 -1.23 4.87 3.79
CA MET A 59 0.18 4.46 3.80
C MET A 59 1.08 5.32 2.89
N ALA A 60 0.53 5.92 1.83
CA ALA A 60 1.29 6.79 0.92
C ALA A 60 2.03 7.98 1.59
N PRO A 61 1.47 8.74 2.55
CA PRO A 61 2.20 9.80 3.25
C PRO A 61 3.35 9.29 4.11
N TRP A 62 3.23 8.09 4.70
CA TRP A 62 4.29 7.48 5.52
C TRP A 62 5.56 7.19 4.72
N LEU A 63 5.42 6.75 3.46
CA LEU A 63 6.57 6.56 2.57
C LEU A 63 7.21 7.89 2.12
N ARG A 64 6.45 8.99 2.11
CA ARG A 64 6.94 10.31 1.72
C ARG A 64 7.83 10.92 2.80
N ALA A 65 7.47 10.75 4.06
CA ALA A 65 8.25 11.24 5.21
C ALA A 65 9.66 10.62 5.27
N ARG A 66 9.85 9.39 4.78
CA ARG A 66 11.14 8.69 4.83
C ARG A 66 12.16 9.13 3.77
N TYR A 67 11.73 9.84 2.71
CA TYR A 67 12.60 10.16 1.56
C TYR A 67 12.97 11.64 1.39
N TRP A 68 12.54 12.52 2.29
CA TRP A 68 13.07 13.89 2.33
C TRP A 68 14.41 13.93 3.06
N ARG A 69 15.46 13.43 2.38
CA ARG A 69 16.83 13.84 2.66
C ARG A 69 17.25 14.70 1.48
N PRO A 70 17.18 16.05 1.59
CA PRO A 70 17.69 16.91 0.54
C PRO A 70 19.18 16.63 0.39
N ARG A 71 19.59 16.03 -0.73
CA ARG A 71 20.99 16.10 -1.17
C ARG A 71 21.23 17.52 -1.70
N ALA A 72 21.25 18.49 -0.80
CA ALA A 72 21.50 19.89 -1.12
C ALA A 72 22.95 20.30 -0.78
N GLU A 73 23.80 19.38 -0.31
CA GLU A 73 25.12 19.71 0.24
C GLU A 73 26.32 19.26 -0.62
N GLU A 74 26.11 18.49 -1.70
CA GLU A 74 27.24 17.99 -2.51
C GLU A 74 27.68 18.94 -3.65
N GLU A 75 26.86 19.92 -4.04
CA GLU A 75 27.17 20.80 -5.19
C GLU A 75 28.02 22.03 -4.82
N THR A 76 28.03 22.45 -3.55
CA THR A 76 28.85 23.59 -3.06
C THR A 76 30.21 23.18 -2.51
N ALA A 77 30.42 21.91 -2.16
CA ALA A 77 31.71 21.41 -1.68
C ALA A 77 32.74 21.17 -2.80
N GLY A 78 32.27 20.92 -4.03
CA GLY A 78 33.13 20.84 -5.22
C GLY A 78 33.59 22.22 -5.70
N ALA A 79 32.68 23.20 -5.71
CA ALA A 79 32.86 24.52 -6.34
C ALA A 79 34.00 25.38 -5.79
N GLY A 80 34.43 25.13 -4.55
CA GLY A 80 35.51 25.89 -3.90
C GLY A 80 36.92 25.30 -4.08
N SER A 81 37.06 24.07 -4.58
CA SER A 81 38.34 23.36 -4.59
C SER A 81 39.19 23.58 -5.84
N TYR A 82 38.71 24.33 -6.84
CA TYR A 82 39.43 24.64 -8.09
C TYR A 82 39.80 26.13 -8.23
N ALA A 83 39.70 26.90 -7.15
CA ALA A 83 39.99 28.33 -7.12
C ALA A 83 41.19 28.72 -6.23
N GLY A 84 42.06 27.76 -5.87
CA GLY A 84 43.23 27.98 -5.01
C GLY A 84 44.53 27.53 -5.65
#